data_AF-A0A7J9MXF4-F1
#
_entry.id   AF-A0A7J9MXF4-F1
#
_cell.length_a   1.000
_cell.length_b   1.000
_cell.length_c   1.000
_cell.angle_alpha   90.00
_cell.angle_beta   90.00
_cell.angle_gamma   90.00
#
_symmetry.space_group_name_H-M   'P 1'
#
loop_
_entity.id
_entity.type
_entity.pdbx_description
1 polymer ?
#
loop_
_entity_poly.entity_id
_entity_poly.type
_entity_poly.pdbx_seq_one_letter_code
_entity_poly.pdbx_strand_id
1 'polypeptide(L)'
;GNFTSRKKEKPSFQVKKCCRILRGDLVCEVRVGFNKYFMVSLGRKKQGFKIVNSGGDIIAEVKQKQLPTGMVLGDDVLTLEIEPSIDQTLTVALVLVYGLMNRRL
;
A
#
# COMPACT_ATOMS: atom_id res chain seq x y z
N GLY A 1 -31.34 -17.92 25.98
CA GLY A 1 -30.73 -16.89 25.12
C GLY A 1 -29.69 -17.56 24.25
N ASN A 2 -29.91 -17.64 22.95
CA ASN A 2 -29.01 -18.33 22.02
C ASN A 2 -27.93 -17.36 21.52
N PHE A 3 -26.71 -17.50 22.04
CA PHE A 3 -25.52 -16.92 21.43
C PHE A 3 -25.19 -17.70 20.17
N THR A 4 -25.68 -17.23 19.02
CA THR A 4 -25.18 -17.70 17.73
C THR A 4 -23.75 -17.21 17.56
N SER A 5 -22.78 -18.12 17.63
CA SER A 5 -21.40 -17.82 17.29
C SER A 5 -21.35 -17.45 15.80
N ARG A 6 -21.31 -16.15 15.49
CA ARG A 6 -21.12 -15.66 14.12
C ARG A 6 -19.77 -16.20 13.63
N LYS A 7 -19.78 -17.17 12.70
CA LYS A 7 -18.56 -17.69 12.08
C LYS A 7 -17.80 -16.50 11.52
N LYS A 8 -16.62 -16.19 12.08
CA LYS A 8 -15.77 -15.11 11.58
C LYS A 8 -15.31 -15.50 10.19
N GLU A 9 -15.80 -14.82 9.18
CA GLU A 9 -15.32 -14.97 7.81
C GLU A 9 -13.82 -14.65 7.76
N LYS A 10 -13.08 -15.44 6.97
CA LYS A 10 -11.66 -15.21 6.77
C LYS A 10 -11.51 -13.97 5.88
N PRO A 11 -10.75 -12.94 6.31
CA PRO A 11 -10.58 -11.74 5.50
C PRO A 11 -9.80 -12.05 4.21
N SER A 12 -10.18 -11.42 3.09
CA SER A 12 -9.50 -11.58 1.80
C SER A 12 -8.04 -11.13 1.86
N PHE A 13 -7.73 -10.13 2.70
CA PHE A 13 -6.37 -9.72 3.03
C PHE A 13 -6.31 -9.09 4.42
N GLN A 14 -5.11 -9.03 5.00
CA GLN A 14 -4.86 -8.47 6.32
C GLN A 14 -3.76 -7.41 6.24
N VAL A 15 -3.94 -6.31 6.94
CA VAL A 15 -3.00 -5.18 6.93
C VAL A 15 -2.50 -4.95 8.35
N LYS A 16 -1.19 -4.82 8.51
CA LYS A 16 -0.53 -4.52 9.78
C LYS A 16 0.32 -3.27 9.64
N LYS A 17 -0.09 -2.20 10.32
CA LYS A 17 0.71 -0.97 10.42
C LYS A 17 2.00 -1.23 11.18
N CYS A 18 3.13 -0.80 10.63
CA CYS A 18 4.42 -0.89 11.31
C CYS A 18 4.66 0.38 12.15
N CYS A 19 5.22 0.22 13.35
CA CYS A 19 5.60 1.35 14.19
C CYS A 19 6.83 2.05 13.60
N ARG A 20 6.70 3.35 13.31
CA ARG A 20 7.77 4.20 12.71
C ARG A 20 9.08 4.20 13.50
N ILE A 21 9.02 3.94 14.81
CA ILE A 21 10.19 3.96 15.71
C ILE A 21 11.15 2.78 15.43
N LEU A 22 10.63 1.66 14.95
CA LEU A 22 11.39 0.39 14.89
C LEU A 22 11.84 -0.02 13.48
N ARG A 23 11.27 0.55 12.41
CA ARG A 23 11.44 0.00 11.05
C ARG A 23 11.69 1.02 9.93
N GLY A 24 12.22 2.21 10.26
CA GLY A 24 12.65 3.19 9.27
C GLY A 24 11.54 3.58 8.28
N ASP A 25 11.75 3.26 7.00
CA ASP A 25 10.82 3.61 5.91
C ASP A 25 9.66 2.62 5.71
N LEU A 26 9.62 1.50 6.44
CA LEU A 26 8.53 0.53 6.32
C LEU A 26 7.25 1.06 6.97
N VAL A 27 6.19 1.21 6.20
CA VAL A 27 4.90 1.77 6.64
C VAL A 27 3.94 0.68 7.10
N CYS A 28 3.77 -0.38 6.31
CA CYS A 28 2.92 -1.51 6.70
C CYS A 28 3.26 -2.79 5.94
N GLU A 29 2.79 -3.91 6.51
CA GLU A 29 2.80 -5.24 5.94
C GLU A 29 1.36 -5.61 5.53
N VAL A 30 1.19 -6.16 4.33
CA VAL A 30 -0.09 -6.69 3.84
C VAL A 30 0.04 -8.16 3.50
N ARG A 31 -0.93 -8.96 3.92
CA ARG A 31 -0.99 -10.41 3.68
C ARG A 31 -2.20 -10.74 2.83
N VAL A 32 -1.98 -11.43 1.72
CA VAL A 32 -3.02 -11.89 0.78
C VAL A 32 -2.79 -13.38 0.57
N GLY A 33 -3.61 -14.23 1.19
CA GLY A 33 -3.33 -15.67 1.24
C GLY A 33 -1.95 -15.96 1.88
N PHE A 34 -1.05 -16.57 1.11
CA PHE A 34 0.33 -16.85 1.54
C PHE A 34 1.33 -15.75 1.15
N ASN A 35 0.90 -14.80 0.32
CA ASN A 35 1.76 -13.72 -0.19
C ASN A 35 1.86 -12.59 0.84
N LYS A 36 3.05 -11.99 0.92
CA LYS A 36 3.32 -10.80 1.73
C LYS A 36 3.79 -9.66 0.84
N TYR A 37 3.26 -8.48 1.13
CA TYR A 37 3.64 -7.23 0.50
C TYR A 37 4.00 -6.22 1.59
N PHE A 38 4.92 -5.32 1.25
CA PHE A 38 5.44 -4.30 2.14
C PHE A 38 5.30 -2.94 1.48
N MET A 39 4.68 -2.00 2.18
CA MET A 39 4.65 -0.61 1.73
C MET A 39 5.83 0.13 2.34
N VAL A 40 6.73 0.61 1.49
CA VAL A 40 7.97 1.29 1.88
C VAL A 40 7.91 2.74 1.42
N SER A 41 8.03 3.69 2.34
CA SER A 41 8.00 5.11 2.00
C SER A 41 9.22 5.50 1.16
N LEU A 42 9.07 6.47 0.25
CA LEU A 42 10.19 7.04 -0.50
C LEU A 42 11.01 8.06 0.30
N GLY A 43 10.78 8.17 1.62
CA GLY A 43 11.42 9.11 2.53
C GLY A 43 10.72 10.47 2.64
N ARG A 44 11.16 11.30 3.59
CA ARG A 44 10.48 12.56 3.96
C ARG A 44 10.42 13.62 2.85
N LYS A 45 11.35 13.59 1.90
CA LYS A 45 11.45 14.56 0.79
C LYS A 45 10.66 14.15 -0.46
N LYS A 46 10.19 12.90 -0.55
CA LYS A 46 9.48 12.38 -1.72
C LYS A 46 8.07 11.98 -1.32
N GLN A 47 7.08 12.60 -1.95
CA GLN A 47 5.68 12.20 -1.80
C GLN A 47 5.42 10.90 -2.58
N GLY A 48 5.51 9.76 -1.89
CA GLY A 48 5.24 8.46 -2.50
C GLY A 48 5.69 7.25 -1.66
N PHE A 49 5.42 6.07 -2.18
CA PHE A 49 5.81 4.79 -1.60
C PHE A 49 5.99 3.72 -2.67
N LYS A 50 6.68 2.65 -2.32
CA LYS A 50 6.84 1.44 -3.12
C LYS A 50 6.06 0.29 -2.48
N ILE A 51 5.57 -0.60 -3.32
CA ILE A 51 5.02 -1.88 -2.90
C ILE A 51 6.06 -2.94 -3.25
N VAL A 52 6.52 -3.66 -2.23
CA VAL A 52 7.61 -4.63 -2.32
C VAL A 52 7.08 -6.01 -1.96
N ASN A 53 7.40 -7.04 -2.73
CA ASN A 53 7.02 -8.41 -2.42
C ASN A 53 7.92 -9.02 -1.32
N SER A 54 7.69 -10.28 -0.94
CA SER A 54 8.53 -10.99 0.04
C SER A 54 9.96 -11.29 -0.42
N GLY A 55 10.22 -11.29 -1.72
CA GLY A 55 11.56 -11.43 -2.31
C GLY A 55 12.37 -10.14 -2.27
N GLY A 56 11.74 -8.99 -2.00
CA GLY A 56 12.37 -7.67 -2.04
C GLY A 56 12.19 -6.94 -3.37
N ASP A 57 11.46 -7.52 -4.33
CA ASP A 57 11.22 -6.91 -5.63
C ASP A 57 10.15 -5.81 -5.53
N ILE A 58 10.39 -4.71 -6.22
CA ILE A 58 9.42 -3.61 -6.35
C ILE A 58 8.40 -4.04 -7.40
N ILE A 59 7.16 -4.29 -6.96
CA ILE A 59 6.07 -4.65 -7.86
C ILE A 59 5.27 -3.44 -8.33
N ALA A 60 5.33 -2.35 -7.57
CA ALA A 60 4.74 -1.08 -7.95
C ALA A 60 5.42 0.10 -7.24
N GLU A 61 5.44 1.24 -7.90
CA GLU A 61 5.87 2.52 -7.36
C GLU A 61 4.75 3.55 -7.48
N VAL A 62 4.49 4.26 -6.38
CA VAL A 62 3.43 5.27 -6.29
C VAL A 62 4.05 6.61 -5.96
N LYS A 63 3.75 7.62 -6.77
CA LYS A 63 4.23 9.00 -6.61
C LYS A 63 3.07 9.96 -6.73
N GLN A 64 3.22 11.16 -6.20
CA GLN A 64 2.31 12.25 -6.54
C GLN A 64 2.41 12.58 -8.03
N LYS A 65 1.26 12.78 -8.68
CA LYS A 65 1.23 13.06 -10.11
C LYS A 65 1.84 14.42 -10.41
N GLN A 66 2.71 14.45 -11.41
CA GLN A 66 3.34 15.68 -11.92
C GLN A 66 3.01 15.83 -13.39
N LEU A 67 2.72 17.07 -13.80
CA LEU A 67 2.62 17.42 -15.21
C LEU A 67 4.02 17.47 -15.84
N PRO A 68 4.14 17.33 -17.17
CA PRO A 68 5.41 17.50 -17.87
C PRO A 68 6.10 18.85 -17.61
N THR A 69 5.33 19.87 -17.21
CA THR A 69 5.83 21.20 -16.79
C THR A 69 6.49 21.20 -15.40
N GLY A 70 6.48 20.08 -14.68
CA GLY A 70 6.93 19.96 -13.29
C GLY A 70 5.90 20.39 -12.25
N MET A 71 4.73 20.86 -12.68
CA MET A 71 3.64 21.20 -11.76
C MET A 71 3.08 19.95 -11.10
N VAL A 72 3.07 19.93 -9.77
CA VAL A 72 2.52 18.84 -8.98
C VAL A 72 1.01 19.03 -8.82
N LEU A 73 0.23 17.96 -9.00
CA LEU A 73 -1.22 17.98 -8.76
C LEU A 73 -1.53 17.81 -7.27
N GLY A 74 -2.81 17.74 -6.89
CA GLY A 74 -3.25 17.51 -5.52
C GLY A 74 -2.55 16.30 -4.86
N ASP A 75 -2.41 16.32 -3.53
CA ASP A 75 -1.74 15.26 -2.76
C ASP A 75 -2.46 13.89 -2.81
N ASP A 76 -3.71 13.89 -3.26
CA ASP A 76 -4.60 12.76 -3.54
C ASP A 76 -4.52 12.27 -5.00
N VAL A 77 -3.87 13.05 -5.88
CA VAL A 77 -3.67 12.68 -7.29
C VAL A 77 -2.33 11.96 -7.45
N LEU A 78 -2.39 10.67 -7.79
CA LEU A 78 -1.24 9.78 -7.80
C LEU A 78 -0.92 9.26 -9.20
N THR A 79 0.37 9.03 -9.46
CA THR A 79 0.87 8.19 -10.54
C THR A 79 1.23 6.83 -9.95
N LEU A 80 0.74 5.75 -10.58
CA LEU A 80 1.00 4.37 -10.22
C LEU A 80 1.72 3.68 -11.37
N GLU A 81 2.96 3.27 -11.15
CA GLU A 81 3.77 2.46 -12.06
C GLU A 81 3.76 1.02 -11.53
N ILE A 82 3.34 0.06 -12.34
CA ILE A 82 3.18 -1.36 -11.94
C ILE A 82 4.07 -2.22 -12.83
N GLU A 83 4.76 -3.20 -12.25
CA GLU A 83 5.53 -4.18 -13.01
C GLU A 83 4.59 -5.00 -13.93
N PRO A 84 5.01 -5.30 -15.17
CA PRO A 84 4.28 -6.23 -16.04
C PRO A 84 3.90 -7.53 -15.29
N SER A 85 2.79 -8.19 -15.62
CA SER A 85 2.36 -9.44 -14.97
C SER A 85 1.87 -9.36 -13.51
N ILE A 86 1.94 -8.20 -12.87
CA ILE A 86 1.33 -7.99 -11.54
C ILE A 86 -0.15 -7.67 -11.66
N ASP A 87 -0.95 -8.23 -10.75
CA ASP A 87 -2.37 -7.95 -10.64
C ASP A 87 -2.62 -6.46 -10.32
N GLN A 88 -3.16 -5.75 -11.31
CA GLN A 88 -3.46 -4.32 -11.21
C GLN A 88 -4.55 -4.03 -10.18
N THR A 89 -5.56 -4.90 -10.06
CA THR A 89 -6.66 -4.74 -9.10
C THR A 89 -6.16 -4.87 -7.67
N LEU A 90 -5.33 -5.88 -7.39
CA LEU A 90 -4.69 -6.03 -6.09
C LEU A 90 -3.84 -4.80 -5.77
N THR A 91 -3.02 -4.37 -6.73
CA THR A 91 -2.13 -3.21 -6.55
C THR A 91 -2.92 -1.95 -6.19
N VAL A 92 -3.99 -1.65 -6.93
CA VAL A 92 -4.86 -0.50 -6.62
C VAL A 92 -5.50 -0.64 -5.23
N ALA A 93 -5.98 -1.83 -4.84
CA ALA A 93 -6.53 -2.05 -3.51
C ALA A 93 -5.49 -1.77 -2.40
N LEU A 94 -4.23 -2.16 -2.61
CA LEU A 94 -3.13 -1.84 -1.70
C LEU A 94 -2.88 -0.32 -1.63
N VAL A 95 -2.94 0.39 -2.75
CA VAL A 95 -2.82 1.86 -2.77
C VAL A 95 -3.94 2.53 -1.98
N LEU A 96 -5.18 2.06 -2.12
CA LEU A 96 -6.32 2.57 -1.34
C LEU A 96 -6.13 2.37 0.16
N VAL A 97 -5.70 1.17 0.56
CA VAL A 97 -5.35 0.86 1.96
C VAL A 97 -4.31 1.85 2.49
N TYR A 98 -3.25 2.13 1.72
CA TYR A 98 -2.24 3.10 2.12
C TYR A 98 -2.82 4.50 2.32
N GLY A 99 -3.64 4.97 1.36
CA GLY A 99 -4.26 6.29 1.44
C GLY A 99 -5.16 6.42 2.67
N LEU A 100 -6.03 5.43 2.91
CA LEU A 100 -6.91 5.37 4.09
C LEU A 100 -6.11 5.36 5.41
N MET A 101 -5.04 4.57 5.49
CA MET A 101 -4.19 4.49 6.69
C MET A 101 -3.47 5.80 7.02
N ASN A 102 -3.22 6.63 6.01
CA ASN A 102 -2.52 7.90 6.11
C ASN A 102 -3.44 9.12 6.01
N ARG A 103 -4.77 8.92 5.89
CA ARG A 103 -5.77 9.99 5.69
C ARG A 103 -5.46 10.87 4.48
N ARG A 104 -5.05 10.22 3.38
CA ARG A 104 -4.72 10.87 2.09
C ARG A 104 -5.73 10.52 0.99
N LEU A 105 -6.74 9.73 1.33
CA LEU A 105 -7.89 9.32 0.52
C LEU A 105 -9.10 9.24 1.44
#